data_AF-A0AAE3G1P8-F1
#
_entry.id   AF-A0AAE3G1P8-F1
#
_cell.length_a   1.000
_cell.length_b   1.000
_cell.length_c   1.000
_cell.angle_alpha   90.00
_cell.angle_beta   90.00
_cell.angle_gamma   90.00
#
_symmetry.space_group_name_H-M   'P 1'
#
loop_
_entity.id
_entity.type
_entity.pdbx_description
1 polymer ?
#
loop_
_entity_poly.entity_id
_entity_poly.type
_entity_poly.pdbx_seq_one_letter_code
_entity_poly.pdbx_strand_id
1 'polypeptide(L)' 'MRTITTLLLALLLGATETVTDYHNDALGSPVAATDEAGDVLWTQDYDAWGVTLQPHDNRRWYTGPERDEDTALT' A
#
# COMPACT_ATOMS: atom_id res chain seq x y z
N MET A 1 36.14 8.58 21.13
CA MET A 1 34.77 8.77 21.67
C MET A 1 33.69 9.04 20.62
N ARG A 2 33.98 9.69 19.48
CA ARG A 2 32.95 9.96 18.43
C ARG A 2 32.44 8.70 17.70
N THR A 3 33.29 7.68 17.58
CA THR A 3 33.00 6.42 16.86
C THR A 3 32.04 5.49 17.60
N ILE A 4 32.10 5.49 18.94
CA ILE A 4 31.20 4.68 19.77
C ILE A 4 29.78 5.27 19.72
N THR A 5 29.66 6.60 19.71
CA THR A 5 28.37 7.28 19.61
C THR A 5 27.69 7.06 18.25
N THR A 6 28.43 7.08 17.15
CA THR A 6 27.86 6.78 15.80
C THR A 6 27.44 5.33 15.66
N LEU A 7 28.22 4.38 16.22
CA LEU A 7 27.86 2.97 16.18
C LEU A 7 26.58 2.72 17.01
N LEU A 8 26.48 3.30 18.21
CA LEU A 8 25.31 3.16 19.07
C LEU A 8 24.03 3.77 18.45
N LEU A 9 24.16 4.88 17.73
CA LEU A 9 23.03 5.50 17.02
C LEU A 9 22.52 4.63 15.85
N ALA A 10 23.42 3.94 15.14
CA ALA A 10 23.06 3.04 14.05
C ALA A 10 22.28 1.79 14.52
N LEU A 11 22.58 1.28 15.72
CA LEU A 11 21.88 0.12 16.30
C LEU A 11 20.45 0.45 16.80
N LEU A 12 20.14 1.72 17.03
CA LEU A 12 18.80 2.18 17.46
C LEU A 12 17.85 2.42 16.28
N LEU A 13 18.39 2.48 15.05
CA LEU A 13 17.62 2.59 13.81
C LEU A 13 17.21 1.18 13.37
N GLY A 14 16.31 0.55 14.13
CA GLY A 14 15.64 -0.68 13.69
C GLY A 14 14.80 -0.41 12.43
N ALA A 15 14.75 -1.36 11.50
CA ALA A 15 13.80 -1.30 10.40
C ALA A 15 12.38 -1.49 10.95
N THR A 16 11.46 -0.61 10.59
CA THR A 16 10.03 -0.82 10.83
C THR A 16 9.48 -1.58 9.64
N GLU A 17 8.88 -2.74 9.91
CA GLU A 17 8.05 -3.42 8.91
C GLU A 17 6.64 -2.78 8.96
N THR A 18 5.98 -2.73 7.81
CA THR A 18 4.60 -2.24 7.71
C THR A 18 3.83 -3.26 6.91
N VAL A 19 2.84 -3.90 7.52
CA VAL A 19 1.92 -4.80 6.85
C VAL A 19 0.66 -4.03 6.46
N THR A 20 0.22 -4.24 5.23
CA THR A 20 -1.01 -3.67 4.69
C THR A 20 -1.88 -4.81 4.19
N ASP A 21 -3.04 -4.97 4.82
CA ASP A 21 -4.03 -5.97 4.44
C ASP A 21 -4.99 -5.37 3.40
N TYR A 22 -5.05 -5.99 2.22
CA TYR A 22 -5.92 -5.56 1.12
C TYR A 22 -7.23 -6.34 1.15
N HIS A 23 -8.35 -5.62 1.14
CA HIS A 23 -9.69 -6.17 1.07
C HIS A 23 -10.19 -6.06 -0.36
N ASN A 24 -10.40 -7.20 -1.02
CA ASN A 24 -10.77 -7.25 -2.43
C ASN A 24 -12.27 -7.52 -2.63
N ASP A 25 -12.84 -7.01 -3.71
CA ASP A 25 -14.17 -7.38 -4.19
C ASP A 25 -14.20 -8.81 -4.76
N ALA A 26 -15.38 -9.24 -5.25
CA ALA A 26 -15.57 -10.57 -5.81
C ALA A 26 -14.77 -10.83 -7.11
N LEU A 27 -14.28 -9.79 -7.78
CA LEU A 27 -13.46 -9.86 -8.98
C LEU A 27 -11.95 -9.76 -8.68
N GLY A 28 -11.58 -9.55 -7.41
CA GLY A 28 -10.20 -9.40 -6.97
C GLY A 28 -9.69 -7.96 -6.97
N SER A 29 -10.55 -6.96 -7.17
CA SER A 29 -10.18 -5.54 -7.14
C SER A 29 -10.06 -5.05 -5.68
N PRO A 30 -8.94 -4.42 -5.28
CA PRO A 30 -8.80 -3.91 -3.92
C PRO A 30 -9.70 -2.71 -3.63
N VAL A 31 -10.64 -2.83 -2.69
CA VAL A 31 -11.61 -1.78 -2.34
C VAL A 31 -11.32 -1.10 -0.99
N ALA A 32 -10.44 -1.68 -0.18
CA ALA A 32 -9.93 -1.04 1.03
C ALA A 32 -8.58 -1.62 1.43
N ALA A 33 -7.84 -0.88 2.25
CA ALA A 33 -6.70 -1.43 2.99
C ALA A 33 -6.75 -1.06 4.46
N THR A 34 -6.26 -1.98 5.28
CA THR A 34 -6.08 -1.79 6.73
C THR A 34 -4.65 -2.05 7.16
N ASP A 35 -4.25 -1.49 8.29
CA ASP A 35 -3.01 -1.87 8.98
C ASP A 35 -3.18 -3.13 9.84
N GLU A 36 -2.11 -3.54 10.52
CA GLU A 36 -2.09 -4.71 11.41
C GLU A 36 -3.08 -4.62 12.58
N ALA A 37 -3.46 -3.41 13.00
CA ALA A 37 -4.44 -3.19 14.05
C ALA A 37 -5.88 -3.27 13.50
N GLY A 38 -6.04 -3.32 12.17
CA GLY A 38 -7.32 -3.26 11.48
C GLY A 38 -7.81 -1.83 11.25
N ASP A 39 -6.98 -0.82 11.50
CA ASP A 39 -7.34 0.58 11.22
C ASP A 39 -7.33 0.81 9.71
N VAL A 40 -8.36 1.52 9.22
CA VAL A 40 -8.53 1.77 7.78
C VAL A 40 -7.51 2.79 7.31
N LEU A 41 -6.67 2.37 6.36
CA LEU A 41 -5.69 3.22 5.69
C LEU A 41 -6.31 3.99 4.53
N TRP A 42 -7.14 3.30 3.73
CA TRP A 42 -7.91 3.90 2.63
C TRP A 42 -9.06 3.01 2.18
N THR A 43 -9.98 3.61 1.43
CA THR A 43 -11.10 2.95 0.74
C THR A 43 -11.18 3.45 -0.70
N GLN A 44 -11.60 2.61 -1.63
CA GLN A 44 -11.70 2.94 -3.05
C GLN A 44 -12.87 2.22 -3.70
N ASP A 45 -13.60 2.96 -4.54
CA ASP A 45 -14.64 2.43 -5.42
C ASP A 45 -14.18 2.49 -6.88
N TYR A 46 -14.58 1.48 -7.64
CA TYR A 46 -14.40 1.38 -9.10
C TYR A 46 -15.75 1.48 -9.80
N ASP A 47 -15.79 2.16 -10.95
CA ASP A 47 -16.91 1.99 -11.88
C ASP A 47 -16.81 0.65 -12.63
N ALA A 48 -17.79 0.35 -13.49
CA ALA A 48 -17.84 -0.89 -14.26
C ALA A 48 -16.64 -1.09 -15.23
N TRP A 49 -15.85 -0.04 -15.47
CA TRP A 49 -14.70 -0.03 -16.37
C TRP A 49 -13.36 0.09 -15.62
N GLY A 50 -13.36 0.02 -14.29
CA GLY A 50 -12.15 0.08 -13.46
C GLY A 50 -11.61 1.50 -13.24
N VAL A 51 -12.41 2.54 -13.48
CA VAL A 51 -12.04 3.93 -13.17
C VAL A 51 -12.27 4.19 -11.68
N THR A 52 -11.24 4.68 -10.99
CA THR A 52 -11.32 5.03 -9.57
C THR A 52 -11.88 6.42 -9.36
N LEU A 53 -12.87 6.55 -8.48
CA LEU A 53 -13.42 7.85 -8.11
C LEU A 53 -12.51 8.64 -7.16
N GLN A 54 -11.71 7.92 -6.36
CA GLN A 54 -10.72 8.49 -5.45
C GLN A 54 -9.44 7.64 -5.48
N PRO A 55 -8.43 8.03 -6.28
CA PRO A 55 -7.20 7.27 -6.40
C PRO A 55 -6.40 7.34 -5.09
N HIS A 56 -5.93 6.17 -4.64
CA HIS A 56 -4.95 6.02 -3.57
C HIS A 56 -3.70 5.38 -4.16
N ASP A 57 -2.54 5.66 -3.54
CA ASP A 57 -1.28 5.03 -3.91
C ASP A 57 -1.35 3.54 -3.54
N ASN A 58 -1.75 2.73 -4.52
CA ASN A 58 -1.85 1.29 -4.46
C ASN A 58 -1.45 0.71 -5.81
N ARG A 59 -0.48 -0.21 -5.79
CA ARG A 59 0.03 -0.87 -6.98
C ARG A 59 -0.92 -1.89 -7.57
N ARG A 60 -1.84 -2.45 -6.79
CA ARG A 60 -2.84 -3.44 -7.22
C ARG A 60 -4.09 -2.73 -7.73
N TRP A 61 -4.57 -3.08 -8.91
CA TRP A 61 -5.65 -2.37 -9.60
C TRP A 61 -6.87 -3.25 -9.87
N TYR A 62 -7.84 -2.70 -10.62
CA TYR A 62 -9.08 -3.37 -11.01
C TYR A 62 -8.85 -4.79 -11.56
N THR A 63 -9.51 -5.80 -10.99
CA THR A 63 -9.32 -7.24 -11.23
C THR A 63 -7.97 -7.84 -10.78
N GLY A 64 -7.17 -7.09 -10.01
CA GLY A 64 -5.95 -7.56 -9.35
C GLY A 64 -4.57 -7.35 -10.03
N PRO A 65 -4.41 -6.98 -11.32
CA PRO A 65 -3.09 -6.74 -11.92
C PRO A 65 -2.42 -5.47 -11.36
N GLU A 66 -1.11 -5.36 -11.54
CA GLU A 66 -0.39 -4.13 -11.23
C GLU A 66 -0.66 -3.08 -12.32
N ARG A 67 -1.00 -1.85 -11.94
CA ARG A 67 -1.19 -0.76 -12.92
C ARG A 67 0.16 -0.15 -13.28
N ASP A 68 0.42 -0.05 -14.58
CA ASP A 68 1.52 0.77 -15.10
C ASP A 68 1.06 2.23 -15.13
N GLU A 69 1.66 3.04 -14.28
CA GLU A 69 1.30 4.45 -14.07
C GLU A 69 1.64 5.32 -15.28
N ASP A 70 2.65 4.92 -16.07
CA ASP A 70 3.17 5.67 -17.22
C ASP A 70 2.28 5.50 -18.46
N THR A 71 1.64 4.35 -18.58
CA THR A 71 0.83 3.97 -19.76
C THR A 71 -0.66 3.85 -19.47
N ALA A 72 -1.05 3.87 -18.19
CA ALA A 72 -2.41 3.63 -17.71
C ALA A 72 -2.99 2.27 -18.14
N LEU A 73 -2.13 1.29 -18.44
CA LEU A 73 -2.51 -0.09 -18.75
C LEU A 73 -2.53 -0.94 -17.47
N THR A 74 -3.35 -1.98 -17.49
CA THR A 74 -3.52 -2.99 -16.44
C THR A 74 -3.26 -4.37 -17.02
#